data_AF-A0A6L6WPI4-F1
#
_entry.id   AF-A0A6L6WPI4-F1
#
_cell.length_a   1.000
_cell.length_b   1.000
_cell.length_c   1.000
_cell.angle_alpha   90.00
_cell.angle_beta   90.00
_cell.angle_gamma   90.00
#
_symmetry.space_group_name_H-M   'P 1'
#
loop_
_entity.id
_entity.type
_entity.pdbx_description
1 polymer ?
#
loop_
_entity_poly.entity_id
_entity_poly.type
_entity_poly.pdbx_seq_one_letter_code
_entity_poly.pdbx_strand_id
1 'polypeptide(L)'
;MAHELPTRITHDPSLGFTRLPRRVIRHPDLVVGLDARRDDENVRARMYGPAVPSLSGSEHTVTLRVRPREVRSVAARLRQMWRDEFVALTPLDPTGRPAPGRTPLPYASLVDLTAEPEAELRAALARLALYGTQLLYDVLLGGEDEELKLFRGFLTDALSSDRALRIRFHSDLFLPWPMLCLPAAADDDGNDGDDDGEGPAPERVFPRFLGYRHQLEHTGGNAYARVADDRDPPPRRAPAVSLNHDTGVDAQGLTLAAEVAAALADGNDFVERTTRAELERALRDSLLDEQLMYFWCHGHFTASGDEPPYLVLRLSDQRAIDAYTLRAHRPPLDACVPFRPFVLLNACFAGLPGNADLAYLGRALFDAGACGILGPQIEMPQRFAAEYALAFVTRYLAGRETAGGIAHDLARHFADTCRNPLGFAYALHSGMDSRLERTA
;
A
#
# COMPACT_ATOMS: atom_id res chain seq x y z
N MET A 1 31.60 44.26 17.32
CA MET A 1 31.67 43.93 15.88
C MET A 1 31.08 42.54 15.73
N ALA A 2 29.95 42.40 15.03
CA ALA A 2 29.34 41.10 14.78
C ALA A 2 30.17 40.37 13.72
N HIS A 3 30.64 39.16 14.02
CA HIS A 3 31.26 38.28 13.03
C HIS A 3 30.15 37.56 12.27
N GLU A 4 29.96 37.92 11.00
CA GLU A 4 29.16 37.12 10.08
C GLU A 4 29.87 35.78 9.88
N LEU A 5 29.22 34.70 10.32
CA LEU A 5 29.63 33.36 9.98
C LEU A 5 29.31 33.15 8.48
N PRO A 6 30.28 32.75 7.65
CA PRO A 6 30.03 32.49 6.24
C PRO A 6 29.06 31.32 6.12
N THR A 7 27.81 31.64 5.81
CA THR A 7 26.73 30.66 5.67
C THR A 7 26.67 30.26 4.21
N ARG A 8 27.12 29.04 3.90
CA ARG A 8 26.99 28.47 2.55
C ARG A 8 25.70 27.68 2.48
N ILE A 9 24.71 28.19 1.76
CA ILE A 9 23.51 27.42 1.42
C ILE A 9 23.95 26.33 0.45
N THR A 10 23.96 25.08 0.90
CA THR A 10 24.29 23.90 0.08
C THR A 10 23.06 23.35 -0.64
N HIS A 11 21.86 23.75 -0.23
CA HIS A 11 20.60 23.30 -0.80
C HIS A 11 19.51 24.37 -0.58
N ASP A 12 18.92 24.90 -1.66
CA ASP A 12 17.72 25.75 -1.61
C ASP A 12 16.53 24.98 -2.21
N PRO A 13 15.75 24.26 -1.38
CA PRO A 13 14.59 23.51 -1.85
C PRO A 13 13.44 24.42 -2.30
N SER A 14 13.51 25.72 -2.03
CA SER A 14 12.47 26.67 -2.45
C SER A 14 12.68 27.18 -3.87
N LEU A 15 13.89 27.04 -4.43
CA LEU A 15 14.31 27.66 -5.70
C LEU A 15 13.89 29.14 -5.78
N GLY A 16 14.01 29.87 -4.67
CA GLY A 16 13.57 31.26 -4.53
C GLY A 16 12.06 31.49 -4.73
N PHE A 17 11.21 30.49 -4.53
CA PHE A 17 9.76 30.52 -4.81
C PHE A 17 9.41 30.89 -6.26
N THR A 18 10.36 30.72 -7.19
CA THR A 18 10.22 31.12 -8.60
C THR A 18 9.34 30.18 -9.42
N ARG A 19 8.95 29.04 -8.84
CA ARG A 19 8.06 28.04 -9.46
C ARG A 19 6.84 27.84 -8.56
N LEU A 20 5.66 27.90 -9.18
CA LEU A 20 4.42 27.53 -8.50
C LEU A 20 4.46 26.03 -8.18
N PRO A 21 3.96 25.60 -7.01
CA PRO A 21 3.73 24.18 -6.75
C PRO A 21 2.98 23.58 -7.94
N ARG A 22 3.36 22.38 -8.40
CA ARG A 22 2.66 21.69 -9.49
C ARG A 22 1.15 21.72 -9.17
N ARG A 23 0.35 22.31 -10.07
CA ARG A 23 -1.12 22.52 -9.92
C ARG A 23 -1.95 21.27 -9.57
N VAL A 24 -1.32 20.10 -9.53
CA VAL A 24 -1.94 18.77 -9.39
C VAL A 24 -1.87 18.25 -7.94
N ILE A 25 -1.00 18.80 -7.08
CA ILE A 25 -0.85 18.32 -5.70
C ILE A 25 -2.04 18.78 -4.86
N ARG A 26 -2.82 17.83 -4.33
CA ARG A 26 -3.95 18.13 -3.43
C ARG A 26 -3.54 17.79 -2.01
N HIS A 27 -3.61 18.79 -1.13
CA HIS A 27 -3.32 18.60 0.30
C HIS A 27 -4.22 17.51 0.91
N PRO A 28 -3.66 16.64 1.78
CA PRO A 28 -4.45 15.67 2.53
C PRO A 28 -5.51 16.35 3.41
N ASP A 29 -6.67 15.72 3.56
CA ASP A 29 -7.69 16.14 4.52
C ASP A 29 -7.26 15.84 5.97
N LEU A 30 -6.45 14.79 6.15
CA LEU A 30 -5.90 14.38 7.42
C LEU A 30 -4.47 13.87 7.23
N VAL A 31 -3.57 14.30 8.10
CA VAL A 31 -2.23 13.71 8.25
C VAL A 31 -2.13 13.13 9.64
N VAL A 32 -1.71 11.87 9.73
CA VAL A 32 -1.42 11.18 11.00
C VAL A 32 0.04 10.77 10.99
N GLY A 33 0.84 11.38 11.86
CA GLY A 33 2.24 11.04 12.06
C GLY A 33 2.42 10.05 13.20
N LEU A 34 3.23 9.01 12.99
CA LEU A 34 3.72 8.13 14.05
C LEU A 34 5.25 8.15 14.02
N ASP A 35 5.86 8.78 15.02
CA ASP A 35 7.30 8.95 15.13
C ASP A 35 7.88 7.89 16.09
N ALA A 36 8.61 6.92 15.54
CA ALA A 36 9.39 5.93 16.31
C ALA A 36 10.87 6.37 16.39
N ARG A 37 11.30 6.88 17.54
CA ARG A 37 12.70 7.35 17.70
C ARG A 37 13.66 6.21 18.02
N ARG A 38 13.23 5.27 18.86
CA ARG A 38 13.96 4.07 19.26
C ARG A 38 12.98 2.93 19.51
N ASP A 39 13.44 1.69 19.33
CA ASP A 39 12.60 0.48 19.49
C ASP A 39 12.13 0.24 20.94
N ASP A 40 12.82 0.80 21.93
CA ASP A 40 12.50 0.70 23.35
C ASP A 40 11.64 1.87 23.88
N GLU A 41 11.53 2.95 23.10
CA GLU A 41 10.71 4.11 23.42
C GLU A 41 9.28 3.94 22.90
N ASN A 42 8.34 4.59 23.58
CA ASN A 42 6.96 4.63 23.14
C ASN A 42 6.80 5.48 21.87
N VAL A 43 5.89 5.07 21.00
CA VAL A 43 5.59 5.79 19.76
C VAL A 43 4.92 7.12 20.07
N ARG A 44 5.40 8.21 19.46
CA ARG A 44 4.72 9.51 19.51
C ARG A 44 3.76 9.63 18.33
N ALA A 45 2.50 9.90 18.59
CA ALA A 45 1.49 10.13 17.57
C ALA A 45 1.16 11.62 17.46
N ARG A 46 0.86 12.06 16.25
CA ARG A 46 0.40 13.40 15.95
C ARG A 46 -0.62 13.41 14.83
N MET A 47 -1.54 14.36 14.83
CA MET A 47 -2.43 14.57 13.70
C MET A 47 -2.78 16.04 13.48
N TYR A 48 -3.00 16.37 12.21
CA TYR A 48 -3.40 17.69 11.77
C TYR A 48 -4.06 17.60 10.39
N GLY A 49 -4.78 18.65 10.01
CA GLY A 49 -5.49 18.74 8.73
C GLY A 49 -6.89 19.31 8.90
N PRO A 50 -7.56 19.67 7.81
CA PRO A 50 -8.91 20.25 7.85
C PRO A 50 -9.98 19.28 8.38
N ALA A 51 -9.71 17.97 8.45
CA ALA A 51 -10.65 16.98 8.99
C ALA A 51 -10.67 16.91 10.53
N VAL A 52 -9.78 17.61 11.23
CA VAL A 52 -9.75 17.65 12.71
C VAL A 52 -9.78 19.10 13.19
N PRO A 53 -10.31 19.39 14.40
CA PRO A 53 -10.33 20.74 14.94
C PRO A 53 -8.92 21.34 15.03
N SER A 54 -8.76 22.60 14.61
CA SER A 54 -7.48 23.30 14.78
C SER A 54 -7.24 23.61 16.24
N LEU A 55 -6.07 23.25 16.77
CA LEU A 55 -5.58 23.81 18.02
C LEU A 55 -4.86 25.12 17.71
N SER A 56 -4.98 26.13 18.57
CA SER A 56 -4.39 27.46 18.37
C SER A 56 -2.85 27.39 18.37
N GLY A 57 -2.26 27.12 17.20
CA GLY A 57 -0.81 27.10 16.99
C GLY A 57 -0.11 25.77 17.30
N SER A 58 -0.83 24.66 17.49
CA SER A 58 -0.25 23.33 17.72
C SER A 58 -0.96 22.23 16.92
N GLU A 59 -0.28 21.08 16.77
CA GLU A 59 -0.86 19.84 16.27
C GLU A 59 -1.36 18.98 17.44
N HIS A 60 -2.39 18.16 17.22
CA HIS A 60 -2.80 17.17 18.22
C HIS A 60 -1.66 16.19 18.38
N THR A 61 -1.19 15.97 19.62
CA THR A 61 -0.05 15.11 19.90
C THR A 61 -0.32 14.26 21.14
N VAL A 62 0.09 13.00 21.12
CA VAL A 62 0.06 12.11 22.29
C VAL A 62 1.23 11.12 22.24
N THR A 63 1.66 10.62 23.41
CA THR A 63 2.55 9.46 23.50
C THR A 63 1.70 8.19 23.64
N LEU A 64 1.80 7.29 22.67
CA LEU A 64 1.06 6.02 22.68
C LEU A 64 1.67 5.06 23.72
N ARG A 65 0.89 4.09 24.21
CA ARG A 65 1.38 3.07 25.16
C ARG A 65 1.96 1.83 24.46
N VAL A 66 2.43 2.01 23.23
CA VAL A 66 2.95 0.93 22.38
C VAL A 66 4.36 1.26 21.92
N ARG A 67 5.18 0.22 21.77
CA ARG A 67 6.55 0.33 21.24
C ARG A 67 6.62 -0.07 19.76
N PRO A 68 7.58 0.46 18.97
CA PRO A 68 7.76 0.11 17.56
C PRO A 68 7.75 -1.39 17.26
N ARG A 69 8.48 -2.18 18.06
CA ARG A 69 8.55 -3.64 17.89
C ARG A 69 7.19 -4.33 18.04
N GLU A 70 6.37 -3.85 18.96
CA GLU A 70 5.02 -4.37 19.18
C GLU A 70 4.12 -4.03 18.00
N VAL A 71 4.13 -2.77 17.53
CA VAL A 71 3.41 -2.32 16.33
C VAL A 71 3.78 -3.18 15.11
N ARG A 72 5.08 -3.41 14.87
CA ARG A 72 5.54 -4.26 13.76
C ARG A 72 5.06 -5.71 13.90
N SER A 73 5.11 -6.26 15.11
CA SER A 73 4.67 -7.63 15.40
C SER A 73 3.17 -7.81 15.14
N VAL A 74 2.33 -6.89 15.62
CA VAL A 74 0.88 -6.99 15.41
C VAL A 74 0.48 -6.71 13.97
N ALA A 75 1.20 -5.83 13.27
CA ALA A 75 0.99 -5.60 11.85
C ALA A 75 1.35 -6.83 11.00
N ALA A 76 2.43 -7.54 11.35
CA ALA A 76 2.77 -8.82 10.72
C ALA A 76 1.70 -9.87 11.00
N ARG A 77 1.20 -9.93 12.25
CA ARG A 77 0.09 -10.81 12.63
C ARG A 77 -1.18 -10.52 11.84
N LEU A 78 -1.57 -9.26 11.65
CA LEU A 78 -2.77 -8.93 10.86
C LEU A 78 -2.68 -9.45 9.42
N ARG A 79 -1.54 -9.27 8.76
CA ARG A 79 -1.27 -9.81 7.41
C ARG A 79 -1.34 -11.34 7.38
N GLN A 80 -0.76 -11.98 8.38
CA GLN A 80 -0.81 -13.42 8.57
C GLN A 80 -2.25 -13.92 8.74
N MET A 81 -3.06 -13.25 9.57
CA MET A 81 -4.46 -13.62 9.77
C MET A 81 -5.28 -13.49 8.49
N TRP A 82 -5.06 -12.44 7.68
CA TRP A 82 -5.71 -12.32 6.38
C TRP A 82 -5.40 -13.47 5.43
N ARG A 83 -4.15 -13.94 5.43
CA ARG A 83 -3.78 -15.14 4.67
C ARG A 83 -4.49 -16.38 5.21
N ASP A 84 -4.38 -16.63 6.51
CA ASP A 84 -4.80 -17.89 7.13
C ASP A 84 -6.33 -18.01 7.21
N GLU A 85 -7.03 -16.94 7.55
CA GLU A 85 -8.47 -16.94 7.82
C GLU A 85 -9.34 -16.65 6.60
N PHE A 86 -8.75 -16.13 5.53
CA PHE A 86 -9.48 -15.77 4.31
C PHE A 86 -8.89 -16.47 3.08
N VAL A 87 -7.64 -16.15 2.70
CA VAL A 87 -7.04 -16.71 1.48
C VAL A 87 -6.91 -18.23 1.52
N ALA A 88 -6.44 -18.77 2.65
CA ALA A 88 -6.25 -20.20 2.86
C ALA A 88 -7.52 -20.93 3.36
N LEU A 89 -8.66 -20.24 3.43
CA LEU A 89 -9.89 -20.81 3.95
C LEU A 89 -10.36 -21.96 3.04
N THR A 90 -10.45 -23.15 3.64
CA THR A 90 -10.91 -24.35 2.96
C THR A 90 -12.34 -24.65 3.39
N PRO A 91 -13.31 -24.61 2.47
CA PRO A 91 -14.68 -25.06 2.71
C PRO A 91 -14.75 -26.46 3.29
N LEU A 92 -15.38 -26.63 4.45
CA LEU A 92 -15.59 -27.93 5.08
C LEU A 92 -17.08 -28.31 5.05
N ASP A 93 -17.35 -29.59 4.85
CA ASP A 93 -18.67 -30.19 5.03
C ASP A 93 -18.96 -30.43 6.54
N PRO A 94 -20.18 -30.85 6.92
CA PRO A 94 -20.52 -31.14 8.32
C PRO A 94 -19.66 -32.23 8.99
N THR A 95 -18.88 -33.00 8.21
CA THR A 95 -17.96 -34.02 8.71
C THR A 95 -16.52 -33.52 8.86
N GLY A 96 -16.29 -32.23 8.58
CA GLY A 96 -14.98 -31.59 8.64
C GLY A 96 -14.07 -31.93 7.45
N ARG A 97 -14.63 -32.43 6.34
CA ARG A 97 -13.87 -32.74 5.11
C ARG A 97 -14.08 -31.65 4.06
N PRO A 98 -13.14 -31.45 3.11
CA PRO A 98 -13.35 -30.52 2.02
C PRO A 98 -14.69 -30.75 1.32
N ALA A 99 -15.53 -29.71 1.25
CA ALA A 99 -16.89 -29.83 0.76
C ALA A 99 -16.92 -30.33 -0.69
N PRO A 100 -17.58 -31.46 -0.99
CA PRO A 100 -17.56 -32.05 -2.33
C PRO A 100 -18.26 -31.13 -3.33
N GLY A 101 -17.62 -30.91 -4.49
CA GLY A 101 -18.14 -30.05 -5.56
C GLY A 101 -17.89 -28.55 -5.38
N ARG A 102 -17.26 -28.11 -4.27
CA ARG A 102 -16.79 -26.72 -4.12
C ARG A 102 -15.40 -26.53 -4.73
N THR A 103 -15.15 -25.33 -5.25
CA THR A 103 -13.83 -24.90 -5.71
C THR A 103 -12.83 -25.03 -4.55
N PRO A 104 -11.69 -25.71 -4.74
CA PRO A 104 -10.62 -25.71 -3.73
C PRO A 104 -10.13 -24.29 -3.48
N LEU A 105 -10.05 -23.88 -2.20
CA LEU A 105 -9.63 -22.53 -1.79
C LEU A 105 -10.36 -21.44 -2.60
N PRO A 106 -11.69 -21.32 -2.47
CA PRO A 106 -12.47 -20.42 -3.32
C PRO A 106 -12.02 -18.97 -3.19
N TYR A 107 -11.66 -18.52 -1.99
CA TYR A 107 -11.16 -17.17 -1.72
C TYR A 107 -9.74 -16.88 -2.25
N ALA A 108 -9.00 -17.90 -2.69
CA ALA A 108 -7.77 -17.75 -3.46
C ALA A 108 -8.00 -17.87 -4.97
N SER A 109 -8.99 -18.67 -5.38
CA SER A 109 -9.18 -19.06 -6.78
C SER A 109 -10.21 -18.23 -7.54
N LEU A 110 -11.10 -17.55 -6.81
CA LEU A 110 -12.21 -16.75 -7.35
C LEU A 110 -11.98 -15.27 -7.05
N VAL A 111 -12.34 -14.44 -8.03
CA VAL A 111 -12.29 -12.98 -7.91
C VAL A 111 -13.65 -12.46 -7.49
N ASP A 112 -14.70 -12.97 -8.12
CA ASP A 112 -16.10 -12.75 -7.75
C ASP A 112 -16.57 -13.83 -6.76
N LEU A 113 -16.91 -13.39 -5.55
CA LEU A 113 -17.37 -14.21 -4.44
C LEU A 113 -18.89 -14.12 -4.23
N THR A 114 -19.63 -13.51 -5.15
CA THR A 114 -21.10 -13.37 -5.04
C THR A 114 -21.85 -14.71 -5.00
N ALA A 115 -21.26 -15.76 -5.58
CA ALA A 115 -21.81 -17.11 -5.56
C ALA A 115 -21.37 -17.96 -4.35
N GLU A 116 -20.45 -17.46 -3.52
CA GLU A 116 -20.00 -18.19 -2.33
C GLU A 116 -21.04 -18.12 -1.20
N PRO A 117 -21.11 -19.14 -0.31
CA PRO A 117 -22.07 -19.17 0.78
C PRO A 117 -21.96 -17.95 1.68
N GLU A 118 -23.06 -17.20 1.79
CA GLU A 118 -23.05 -15.89 2.44
C GLU A 118 -22.66 -15.97 3.93
N ALA A 119 -23.14 -17.00 4.65
CA ALA A 119 -22.79 -17.24 6.04
C ALA A 119 -21.27 -17.39 6.28
N GLU A 120 -20.59 -18.14 5.40
CA GLU A 120 -19.14 -18.38 5.49
C GLU A 120 -18.36 -17.09 5.22
N LEU A 121 -18.77 -16.34 4.19
CA LEU A 121 -18.17 -15.06 3.84
C LEU A 121 -18.38 -14.04 4.97
N ARG A 122 -19.59 -13.92 5.52
CA ARG A 122 -19.91 -13.03 6.66
C ARG A 122 -19.03 -13.35 7.86
N ALA A 123 -18.89 -14.62 8.22
CA ALA A 123 -18.04 -15.05 9.32
C ALA A 123 -16.56 -14.70 9.08
N ALA A 124 -16.05 -14.92 7.86
CA ALA A 124 -14.68 -14.58 7.50
C ALA A 124 -14.45 -13.06 7.56
N LEU A 125 -15.33 -12.25 6.97
CA LEU A 125 -15.26 -10.79 6.99
C LEU A 125 -15.33 -10.23 8.42
N ALA A 126 -16.20 -10.77 9.27
CA ALA A 126 -16.30 -10.39 10.68
C ALA A 126 -14.97 -10.65 11.42
N ARG A 127 -14.30 -11.79 11.18
CA ARG A 127 -12.97 -12.07 11.74
C ARG A 127 -11.92 -11.06 11.26
N LEU A 128 -11.87 -10.77 9.96
CA LEU A 128 -10.94 -9.78 9.40
C LEU A 128 -11.16 -8.39 10.00
N ALA A 129 -12.42 -7.96 10.12
CA ALA A 129 -12.77 -6.67 10.69
C ALA A 129 -12.43 -6.58 12.18
N LEU A 130 -12.62 -7.68 12.93
CA LEU A 130 -12.21 -7.78 14.33
C LEU A 130 -10.70 -7.58 14.47
N TYR A 131 -9.87 -8.29 13.69
CA TYR A 131 -8.41 -8.13 13.77
C TYR A 131 -7.95 -6.72 13.39
N GLY A 132 -8.56 -6.11 12.37
CA GLY A 132 -8.29 -4.73 11.98
C GLY A 132 -8.66 -3.72 13.07
N THR A 133 -9.77 -3.96 13.78
CA THR A 133 -10.22 -3.12 14.90
C THR A 133 -9.30 -3.27 16.11
N GLN A 134 -8.95 -4.50 16.50
CA GLN A 134 -8.07 -4.78 17.63
C GLN A 134 -6.70 -4.15 17.48
N LEU A 135 -6.09 -4.21 16.28
CA LEU A 135 -4.80 -3.55 16.05
C LEU A 135 -4.91 -2.03 16.25
N LEU A 136 -5.95 -1.40 15.69
CA LEU A 136 -6.10 0.05 15.75
C LEU A 136 -6.45 0.54 17.17
N TYR A 137 -7.42 -0.08 17.83
CA TYR A 137 -8.01 0.43 19.07
C TYR A 137 -7.43 -0.17 20.34
N ASP A 138 -7.07 -1.46 20.33
CA ASP A 138 -6.58 -2.14 21.53
C ASP A 138 -5.06 -2.06 21.63
N VAL A 139 -4.35 -2.07 20.48
CA VAL A 139 -2.88 -2.01 20.45
C VAL A 139 -2.37 -0.60 20.18
N LEU A 140 -2.67 0.00 19.02
CA LEU A 140 -2.08 1.29 18.64
C LEU A 140 -2.61 2.44 19.50
N LEU A 141 -3.94 2.54 19.63
CA LEU A 141 -4.64 3.56 20.41
C LEU A 141 -5.11 3.04 21.79
N GLY A 142 -4.49 1.95 22.26
CA GLY A 142 -4.82 1.30 23.52
C GLY A 142 -4.35 2.12 24.73
N GLY A 143 -5.27 2.32 25.69
CA GLY A 143 -4.97 2.99 26.95
C GLY A 143 -6.11 3.87 27.47
N GLU A 144 -6.00 4.25 28.74
CA GLU A 144 -7.07 4.93 29.48
C GLU A 144 -6.75 6.40 29.84
N ASP A 145 -5.58 6.90 29.44
CA ASP A 145 -5.17 8.29 29.69
C ASP A 145 -6.10 9.27 28.96
N GLU A 146 -6.48 10.36 29.63
CA GLU A 146 -7.40 11.36 29.07
C GLU A 146 -6.89 11.98 27.75
N GLU A 147 -5.58 12.27 27.65
CA GLU A 147 -4.98 12.77 26.40
C GLU A 147 -5.11 11.78 25.24
N LEU A 148 -4.92 10.48 25.52
CA LEU A 148 -5.06 9.41 24.54
C LEU A 148 -6.53 9.19 24.17
N LYS A 149 -7.46 9.27 25.14
CA LYS A 149 -8.90 9.21 24.88
C LYS A 149 -9.35 10.33 23.96
N LEU A 150 -8.89 11.56 24.20
CA LEU A 150 -9.19 12.72 23.34
C LEU A 150 -8.60 12.55 21.95
N PHE A 151 -7.32 12.16 21.85
CA PHE A 151 -6.67 11.90 20.56
C PHE A 151 -7.40 10.81 19.77
N ARG A 152 -7.73 9.69 20.42
CA ARG A 152 -8.50 8.58 19.84
C ARG A 152 -9.90 9.02 19.41
N GLY A 153 -10.57 9.86 20.20
CA GLY A 153 -11.87 10.43 19.88
C GLY A 153 -11.84 11.25 18.59
N PHE A 154 -10.97 12.27 18.53
CA PHE A 154 -10.83 13.10 17.33
C PHE A 154 -10.43 12.30 16.08
N LEU A 155 -9.52 11.33 16.22
CA LEU A 155 -9.15 10.47 15.10
C LEU A 155 -10.32 9.59 14.66
N THR A 156 -11.06 9.00 15.59
CA THR A 156 -12.23 8.16 15.29
C THR A 156 -13.33 8.97 14.62
N ASP A 157 -13.62 10.18 15.10
CA ASP A 157 -14.61 11.07 14.49
C ASP A 157 -14.25 11.43 13.05
N ALA A 158 -12.97 11.75 12.80
CA ALA A 158 -12.49 12.04 11.46
C ALA A 158 -12.62 10.82 10.52
N LEU A 159 -12.16 9.65 10.96
CA LEU A 159 -12.22 8.40 10.18
C LEU A 159 -13.66 7.90 9.98
N SER A 160 -14.57 8.20 10.91
CA SER A 160 -15.98 7.79 10.82
C SER A 160 -16.83 8.73 9.96
N SER A 161 -16.26 9.83 9.43
CA SER A 161 -16.97 10.75 8.55
C SER A 161 -17.57 10.06 7.32
N ASP A 162 -18.78 10.46 6.93
CA ASP A 162 -19.44 9.98 5.69
C ASP A 162 -18.70 10.40 4.43
N ARG A 163 -17.86 11.44 4.51
CA ARG A 163 -17.04 11.89 3.40
C ARG A 163 -15.77 11.06 3.33
N ALA A 164 -15.47 10.53 2.13
CA ALA A 164 -14.17 9.95 1.86
C ALA A 164 -13.06 11.01 2.05
N LEU A 165 -12.13 10.75 2.97
CA LEU A 165 -10.99 11.60 3.23
C LEU A 165 -9.78 11.15 2.41
N ARG A 166 -8.89 12.11 2.14
CA ARG A 166 -7.52 11.87 1.68
C ARG A 166 -6.60 11.87 2.90
N ILE A 167 -6.11 10.71 3.28
CA ILE A 167 -5.36 10.52 4.52
C ILE A 167 -3.93 10.12 4.20
N ARG A 168 -2.99 10.92 4.74
CA ARG A 168 -1.57 10.59 4.72
C ARG A 168 -1.15 10.09 6.09
N PHE A 169 -0.74 8.83 6.15
CA PHE A 169 -0.01 8.32 7.30
C PHE A 169 1.48 8.63 7.10
N HIS A 170 2.13 9.21 8.10
CA HIS A 170 3.53 9.61 8.06
C HIS A 170 4.30 8.89 9.15
N SER A 171 4.92 7.77 8.81
CA SER A 171 5.62 6.93 9.78
C SER A 171 6.65 6.03 9.14
N ASP A 172 7.70 5.67 9.86
CA ASP A 172 8.59 4.55 9.56
C ASP A 172 8.03 3.19 10.03
N LEU A 173 6.87 3.18 10.68
CA LEU A 173 6.10 1.99 11.04
C LEU A 173 5.11 1.66 9.92
N PHE A 174 5.40 0.58 9.18
CA PHE A 174 4.60 0.12 8.05
C PHE A 174 3.38 -0.68 8.50
N LEU A 175 2.31 0.07 8.81
CA LEU A 175 0.99 -0.46 9.14
C LEU A 175 0.16 -0.69 7.87
N PRO A 176 -0.61 -1.80 7.80
CA PRO A 176 -1.53 -2.06 6.70
C PRO A 176 -2.82 -1.24 6.87
N TRP A 177 -2.70 0.09 6.77
CA TRP A 177 -3.81 1.03 7.02
C TRP A 177 -5.13 0.67 6.33
N PRO A 178 -5.16 0.25 5.05
CA PRO A 178 -6.43 -0.05 4.39
C PRO A 178 -7.16 -1.27 4.98
N MET A 179 -6.43 -2.17 5.67
CA MET A 179 -6.96 -3.36 6.34
C MET A 179 -7.44 -3.08 7.78
N LEU A 180 -7.16 -1.90 8.35
CA LEU A 180 -7.63 -1.52 9.68
C LEU A 180 -9.11 -1.15 9.64
N CYS A 181 -9.79 -1.33 10.78
CA CYS A 181 -11.24 -1.16 10.86
C CYS A 181 -11.65 -0.21 11.98
N LEU A 182 -12.74 0.51 11.72
CA LEU A 182 -13.52 1.17 12.75
C LEU A 182 -14.29 0.13 13.59
N PRO A 183 -14.58 0.44 14.87
CA PRO A 183 -15.43 -0.39 15.70
C PRO A 183 -16.82 -0.51 15.06
N ALA A 184 -17.58 -1.55 15.43
CA ALA A 184 -18.99 -1.62 15.06
C ALA A 184 -19.73 -0.42 15.70
N ALA A 185 -20.73 0.10 15.01
CA ALA A 185 -21.59 1.13 15.59
C ALA A 185 -22.36 0.54 16.78
N ALA A 186 -22.68 1.34 17.80
CA ALA A 186 -23.44 0.86 18.96
C ALA A 186 -24.84 0.32 18.58
N ASP A 187 -25.40 0.77 17.46
CA ASP A 187 -26.69 0.31 16.93
C ASP A 187 -26.59 -1.00 16.11
N ASP A 188 -25.36 -1.48 15.83
CA ASP A 188 -25.10 -2.76 15.15
C ASP A 188 -25.25 -3.95 16.12
N ASP A 189 -25.23 -3.71 17.44
CA ASP A 189 -25.17 -4.73 18.50
C ASP A 189 -26.56 -5.23 18.99
N GLY A 190 -27.69 -4.85 18.37
CA GLY A 190 -28.96 -5.03 19.09
C GLY A 190 -30.30 -5.15 18.35
N ASN A 191 -30.40 -5.30 17.02
CA ASN A 191 -31.71 -5.63 16.43
C ASN A 191 -31.66 -6.24 15.03
N ASP A 192 -30.94 -7.35 14.85
CA ASP A 192 -31.31 -8.31 13.80
C ASP A 192 -32.11 -9.42 14.48
N GLY A 193 -33.44 -9.34 14.39
CA GLY A 193 -34.28 -10.48 14.70
C GLY A 193 -34.00 -11.56 13.66
N ASP A 194 -33.03 -12.42 13.96
CA ASP A 194 -32.90 -13.83 13.60
C ASP A 194 -31.51 -14.29 14.11
N ASP A 195 -31.53 -14.78 15.34
CA ASP A 195 -30.41 -15.34 16.10
C ASP A 195 -30.01 -16.72 15.52
N ASP A 196 -29.33 -16.71 14.37
CA ASP A 196 -28.70 -17.91 13.77
C ASP A 196 -27.16 -17.91 13.93
N GLY A 197 -26.59 -16.97 14.70
CA GLY A 197 -25.14 -16.93 14.96
C GLY A 197 -24.30 -16.51 13.74
N GLU A 198 -24.91 -15.97 12.69
CA GLU A 198 -24.23 -15.48 11.49
C GLU A 198 -23.86 -14.00 11.66
N GLY A 199 -22.60 -13.65 11.36
CA GLY A 199 -22.10 -12.28 11.48
C GLY A 199 -22.81 -11.25 10.56
N PRO A 200 -22.50 -9.95 10.72
CA PRO A 200 -23.11 -8.89 9.93
C PRO A 200 -22.89 -9.07 8.42
N ALA A 201 -23.87 -8.61 7.63
CA ALA A 201 -23.83 -8.65 6.17
C ALA A 201 -22.58 -7.93 5.60
N PRO A 202 -22.00 -8.38 4.47
CA PRO A 202 -20.80 -7.77 3.89
C PRO A 202 -20.94 -6.25 3.70
N GLU A 203 -22.12 -5.78 3.33
CA GLU A 203 -22.44 -4.37 3.08
C GLU A 203 -22.37 -3.51 4.36
N ARG A 204 -22.51 -4.12 5.55
CA ARG A 204 -22.29 -3.47 6.86
C ARG A 204 -20.83 -3.58 7.31
N VAL A 205 -20.12 -4.63 6.91
CA VAL A 205 -18.72 -4.85 7.31
C VAL A 205 -17.74 -4.04 6.46
N PHE A 206 -17.89 -4.00 5.14
CA PHE A 206 -16.96 -3.30 4.24
C PHE A 206 -16.76 -1.82 4.60
N PRO A 207 -17.81 -1.04 4.91
CA PRO A 207 -17.66 0.37 5.30
C PRO A 207 -16.88 0.60 6.59
N ARG A 208 -16.53 -0.45 7.35
CA ARG A 208 -15.67 -0.34 8.53
C ARG A 208 -14.18 -0.31 8.16
N PHE A 209 -13.77 -0.89 7.03
CA PHE A 209 -12.37 -0.88 6.58
C PHE A 209 -11.95 0.50 6.12
N LEU A 210 -10.80 1.00 6.58
CA LEU A 210 -10.30 2.31 6.14
C LEU A 210 -10.04 2.36 4.63
N GLY A 211 -9.65 1.23 4.02
CA GLY A 211 -9.45 1.11 2.57
C GLY A 211 -10.74 1.23 1.75
N TYR A 212 -11.89 0.94 2.35
CA TYR A 212 -13.19 1.18 1.73
C TYR A 212 -13.57 2.67 1.83
N ARG A 213 -13.33 3.27 3.00
CA ARG A 213 -13.80 4.62 3.31
C ARG A 213 -12.97 5.73 2.67
N HIS A 214 -11.67 5.54 2.52
CA HIS A 214 -10.74 6.66 2.34
C HIS A 214 -9.66 6.39 1.29
N GLN A 215 -9.14 7.47 0.70
CA GLN A 215 -7.91 7.44 -0.08
C GLN A 215 -6.73 7.49 0.88
N LEU A 216 -5.98 6.40 0.97
CA LEU A 216 -4.87 6.26 1.91
C LEU A 216 -3.54 6.26 1.19
N GLU A 217 -2.56 6.96 1.74
CA GLU A 217 -1.15 6.72 1.43
C GLU A 217 -0.33 6.64 2.71
N HIS A 218 0.68 5.78 2.69
CA HIS A 218 1.69 5.73 3.74
C HIS A 218 2.99 6.34 3.23
N THR A 219 3.48 7.33 3.95
CA THR A 219 4.80 7.91 3.75
C THR A 219 5.74 7.44 4.86
N GLY A 220 6.94 6.97 4.51
CA GLY A 220 7.96 6.35 5.37
C GLY A 220 8.63 7.31 6.36
N GLY A 221 7.90 8.29 6.90
CA GLY A 221 8.48 9.37 7.69
C GLY A 221 9.38 10.26 6.81
N ASN A 222 10.58 10.60 7.34
CA ASN A 222 11.61 11.34 6.61
C ASN A 222 12.19 10.60 5.39
N ALA A 223 11.83 9.33 5.20
CA ALA A 223 12.34 8.49 4.11
C ALA A 223 11.98 8.99 2.72
N TYR A 224 10.81 9.60 2.56
CA TYR A 224 10.27 10.04 1.27
C TYR A 224 10.19 11.57 1.15
N ALA A 225 10.84 12.27 2.08
CA ALA A 225 10.89 13.73 2.14
C ALA A 225 11.95 14.35 1.21
N ARG A 226 12.50 13.60 0.25
CA ARG A 226 13.26 14.24 -0.83
C ARG A 226 12.26 15.06 -1.64
N VAL A 227 12.44 16.37 -1.60
CA VAL A 227 11.75 17.31 -2.50
C VAL A 227 11.85 16.70 -3.89
N ALA A 228 10.69 16.46 -4.49
CA ALA A 228 10.60 15.85 -5.80
C ALA A 228 11.60 16.57 -6.72
N ASP A 229 12.41 15.83 -7.47
CA ASP A 229 13.41 16.40 -8.40
C ASP A 229 12.77 17.33 -9.45
N ASP A 230 12.62 18.62 -9.16
CA ASP A 230 11.75 19.54 -9.90
C ASP A 230 12.26 19.91 -11.30
N ARG A 231 13.28 19.22 -11.78
CA ARG A 231 13.69 19.25 -13.18
C ARG A 231 12.55 18.75 -14.06
N ASP A 232 12.34 19.44 -15.18
CA ASP A 232 11.37 19.00 -16.17
C ASP A 232 11.87 17.71 -16.81
N PRO A 233 11.05 16.65 -16.86
CA PRO A 233 11.46 15.44 -17.54
C PRO A 233 11.56 15.75 -19.04
N PRO A 234 12.40 15.01 -19.80
CA PRO A 234 12.52 15.22 -21.23
C PRO A 234 11.16 15.04 -21.93
N PRO A 235 10.92 15.77 -23.03
CA PRO A 235 9.69 15.65 -23.80
C PRO A 235 9.56 14.23 -24.37
N ARG A 236 8.37 13.64 -24.23
CA ARG A 236 8.06 12.30 -24.74
C ARG A 236 6.92 12.33 -25.74
N ARG A 237 6.89 11.35 -26.63
CA ARG A 237 5.79 11.17 -27.60
C ARG A 237 4.72 10.22 -27.08
N ALA A 238 5.14 9.23 -26.30
CA ALA A 238 4.29 8.25 -25.66
C ALA A 238 4.73 8.05 -24.22
N PRO A 239 3.87 7.49 -23.35
CA PRO A 239 4.26 7.15 -22.01
C PRO A 239 5.34 6.07 -21.99
N ALA A 240 6.40 6.26 -21.19
CA ALA A 240 7.45 5.25 -21.04
C ALA A 240 7.10 4.27 -19.92
N VAL A 241 6.96 2.99 -20.23
CA VAL A 241 6.49 1.97 -19.27
C VAL A 241 7.28 0.68 -19.37
N SER A 242 7.43 -0.03 -18.25
CA SER A 242 8.10 -1.33 -18.24
C SER A 242 7.31 -2.44 -17.56
N LEU A 243 7.49 -3.66 -18.10
CA LEU A 243 7.08 -4.92 -17.49
C LEU A 243 8.34 -5.66 -17.05
N ASN A 244 8.45 -5.95 -15.76
CA ASN A 244 9.55 -6.70 -15.15
C ASN A 244 8.98 -7.97 -14.55
N HIS A 245 9.10 -9.11 -15.22
CA HIS A 245 8.31 -10.28 -14.85
C HIS A 245 9.05 -11.62 -14.93
N ASP A 246 8.45 -12.59 -14.26
CA ASP A 246 8.78 -14.00 -14.43
C ASP A 246 7.73 -14.65 -15.34
N THR A 247 8.18 -15.09 -16.52
CA THR A 247 7.36 -15.74 -17.54
C THR A 247 6.78 -17.09 -17.07
N GLY A 248 7.34 -17.68 -16.00
CA GLY A 248 6.83 -18.89 -15.38
C GLY A 248 5.65 -18.69 -14.43
N VAL A 249 5.38 -17.46 -13.95
CA VAL A 249 4.32 -17.20 -12.95
C VAL A 249 2.93 -17.51 -13.49
N ASP A 250 2.68 -17.30 -14.78
CA ASP A 250 1.41 -17.62 -15.45
C ASP A 250 1.63 -18.56 -16.64
N ALA A 251 2.48 -19.58 -16.47
CA ALA A 251 2.82 -20.52 -17.53
C ALA A 251 1.59 -21.25 -18.13
N GLN A 252 0.50 -21.36 -17.37
CA GLN A 252 -0.75 -21.98 -17.80
C GLN A 252 -1.76 -20.99 -18.40
N GLY A 253 -1.49 -19.69 -18.40
CA GLY A 253 -2.40 -18.65 -18.92
C GLY A 253 -3.74 -18.63 -18.19
N LEU A 254 -3.72 -18.83 -16.87
CA LEU A 254 -4.92 -18.89 -16.02
C LEU A 254 -5.22 -17.54 -15.35
N THR A 255 -4.41 -16.52 -15.62
CA THR A 255 -4.58 -15.16 -15.11
C THR A 255 -4.68 -14.16 -16.25
N LEU A 256 -4.94 -12.89 -15.93
CA LEU A 256 -4.98 -11.80 -16.90
C LEU A 256 -3.60 -11.15 -17.16
N ALA A 257 -2.50 -11.86 -16.91
CA ALA A 257 -1.16 -11.31 -17.03
C ALA A 257 -0.82 -10.88 -18.48
N ALA A 258 -1.29 -11.63 -19.47
CA ALA A 258 -1.11 -11.30 -20.88
C ALA A 258 -1.87 -10.03 -21.28
N GLU A 259 -3.07 -9.83 -20.74
CA GLU A 259 -3.90 -8.64 -20.95
C GLU A 259 -3.25 -7.41 -20.31
N VAL A 260 -2.61 -7.56 -19.14
CA VAL A 260 -1.84 -6.47 -18.53
C VAL A 260 -0.64 -6.09 -19.41
N ALA A 261 0.09 -7.08 -19.95
CA ALA A 261 1.20 -6.84 -20.87
C ALA A 261 0.72 -6.14 -22.16
N ALA A 262 -0.42 -6.56 -22.71
CA ALA A 262 -1.04 -5.92 -23.87
C ALA A 262 -1.44 -4.47 -23.58
N ALA A 263 -2.04 -4.19 -22.41
CA ALA A 263 -2.39 -2.84 -21.99
C ALA A 263 -1.15 -1.94 -21.82
N LEU A 264 -0.05 -2.49 -21.28
CA LEU A 264 1.22 -1.77 -21.19
C LEU A 264 1.82 -1.48 -22.57
N ALA A 265 1.69 -2.38 -23.54
CA ALA A 265 2.22 -2.19 -24.88
C ALA A 265 1.38 -1.23 -25.76
N ASP A 266 0.09 -1.07 -25.48
CA ASP A 266 -0.83 -0.31 -26.33
C ASP A 266 -0.55 1.20 -26.31
N GLY A 267 0.10 1.69 -27.37
CA GLY A 267 0.37 3.11 -27.57
C GLY A 267 1.41 3.72 -26.62
N ASN A 268 2.20 2.89 -25.93
CA ASN A 268 3.25 3.32 -25.00
C ASN A 268 4.65 2.91 -25.49
N ASP A 269 5.68 3.63 -25.03
CA ASP A 269 7.07 3.22 -25.17
C ASP A 269 7.34 2.09 -24.16
N PHE A 270 7.03 0.85 -24.58
CA PHE A 270 7.02 -0.35 -23.76
C PHE A 270 8.36 -1.10 -23.77
N VAL A 271 8.85 -1.47 -22.59
CA VAL A 271 10.03 -2.33 -22.42
C VAL A 271 9.71 -3.52 -21.51
N GLU A 272 9.95 -4.73 -22.01
CA GLU A 272 9.84 -5.96 -21.25
C GLU A 272 11.21 -6.43 -20.74
N ARG A 273 11.28 -6.86 -19.48
CA ARG A 273 12.47 -7.42 -18.85
C ARG A 273 12.11 -8.70 -18.11
N THR A 274 12.83 -9.76 -18.43
CA THR A 274 12.59 -11.10 -17.88
C THR A 274 13.72 -11.57 -16.97
N THR A 275 14.85 -10.87 -16.94
CA THR A 275 16.04 -11.27 -16.17
C THR A 275 16.57 -10.15 -15.29
N ARG A 276 17.21 -10.52 -14.18
CA ARG A 276 17.90 -9.56 -13.32
C ARG A 276 18.93 -8.74 -14.11
N ALA A 277 19.68 -9.37 -15.01
CA ALA A 277 20.72 -8.69 -15.79
C ALA A 277 20.15 -7.58 -16.69
N GLU A 278 18.94 -7.75 -17.22
CA GLU A 278 18.25 -6.70 -17.99
C GLU A 278 17.84 -5.53 -17.12
N LEU A 279 17.27 -5.81 -15.95
CA LEU A 279 16.91 -4.77 -14.98
C LEU A 279 18.14 -4.00 -14.50
N GLU A 280 19.23 -4.70 -14.13
CA GLU A 280 20.49 -4.06 -13.73
C GLU A 280 21.05 -3.14 -14.80
N ARG A 281 21.00 -3.57 -16.07
CA ARG A 281 21.47 -2.75 -17.20
C ARG A 281 20.65 -1.49 -17.35
N ALA A 282 19.33 -1.59 -17.24
CA ALA A 282 18.44 -0.43 -17.28
C ALA A 282 18.67 0.53 -16.11
N LEU A 283 18.84 0.01 -14.89
CA LEU A 283 19.09 0.83 -13.71
C LEU A 283 20.39 1.64 -13.80
N ARG A 284 21.43 1.08 -14.43
CA ARG A 284 22.71 1.74 -14.70
C ARG A 284 22.62 2.84 -15.75
N ASP A 285 21.57 2.85 -16.56
CA ASP A 285 21.37 3.87 -17.58
C ASP A 285 20.95 5.19 -16.92
N SER A 286 21.80 6.21 -17.04
CA SER A 286 21.51 7.55 -16.55
C SER A 286 20.38 8.23 -17.33
N LEU A 287 19.99 7.67 -18.48
CA LEU A 287 18.86 8.13 -19.30
C LEU A 287 17.55 7.36 -19.03
N LEU A 288 17.55 6.39 -18.10
CA LEU A 288 16.33 5.68 -17.73
C LEU A 288 15.27 6.64 -17.20
N ASP A 289 14.10 6.65 -17.84
CA ASP A 289 13.07 7.68 -17.65
C ASP A 289 11.63 7.14 -17.79
N GLU A 290 11.38 6.02 -17.09
CA GLU A 290 10.09 5.33 -17.06
C GLU A 290 9.09 6.05 -16.13
N GLN A 291 7.82 6.12 -16.56
CA GLN A 291 6.71 6.69 -15.80
C GLN A 291 5.92 5.61 -15.03
N LEU A 292 5.91 4.37 -15.51
CA LEU A 292 5.30 3.22 -14.84
C LEU A 292 6.25 2.02 -14.91
N MET A 293 6.55 1.43 -13.76
CA MET A 293 7.23 0.14 -13.66
C MET A 293 6.27 -0.89 -13.07
N TYR A 294 5.90 -1.90 -13.85
CA TYR A 294 5.10 -3.02 -13.37
C TYR A 294 6.01 -4.22 -13.10
N PHE A 295 5.86 -4.82 -11.91
CA PHE A 295 6.50 -6.08 -11.55
C PHE A 295 5.45 -7.18 -11.41
N TRP A 296 5.60 -8.26 -12.17
CA TRP A 296 4.77 -9.47 -12.09
C TRP A 296 5.68 -10.68 -11.87
N CYS A 297 6.02 -10.94 -10.61
CA CYS A 297 7.15 -11.82 -10.33
C CYS A 297 7.01 -12.56 -8.99
N HIS A 298 8.01 -13.38 -8.65
CA HIS A 298 8.06 -13.97 -7.32
C HIS A 298 8.65 -12.98 -6.31
N GLY A 299 8.12 -13.00 -5.10
CA GLY A 299 8.66 -12.34 -3.92
C GLY A 299 8.93 -13.37 -2.82
N HIS A 300 10.04 -13.22 -2.11
CA HIS A 300 10.26 -14.01 -0.90
C HIS A 300 11.04 -13.18 0.11
N PHE A 301 10.77 -13.45 1.39
CA PHE A 301 11.51 -12.85 2.48
C PHE A 301 12.76 -13.66 2.76
N THR A 302 13.93 -13.05 2.60
CA THR A 302 15.20 -13.69 2.94
C THR A 302 15.59 -13.31 4.36
N ALA A 303 15.84 -14.31 5.21
CA ALA A 303 16.43 -14.08 6.53
C ALA A 303 17.93 -13.78 6.39
N SER A 304 18.44 -12.79 7.13
CA SER A 304 19.83 -12.37 7.08
C SER A 304 20.43 -12.33 8.48
N GLY A 305 20.62 -13.51 9.07
CA GLY A 305 21.22 -13.63 10.41
C GLY A 305 20.49 -12.81 11.46
N ASP A 306 21.17 -11.80 12.01
CA ASP A 306 20.66 -10.90 13.06
C ASP A 306 19.77 -9.75 12.52
N GLU A 307 19.69 -9.56 11.19
CA GLU A 307 18.86 -8.53 10.58
C GLU A 307 17.41 -9.00 10.37
N PRO A 308 16.43 -8.08 10.45
CA PRO A 308 15.05 -8.36 10.03
C PRO A 308 15.03 -8.91 8.59
N PRO A 309 14.20 -9.92 8.30
CA PRO A 309 14.09 -10.45 6.95
C PRO A 309 13.68 -9.35 5.97
N TYR A 310 14.22 -9.39 4.75
CA TYR A 310 13.93 -8.38 3.72
C TYR A 310 13.35 -9.00 2.45
N LEU A 311 12.56 -8.20 1.74
CA LEU A 311 11.92 -8.61 0.49
C LEU A 311 12.94 -8.73 -0.63
N VAL A 312 12.91 -9.86 -1.33
CA VAL A 312 13.67 -10.14 -2.55
C VAL A 312 12.70 -10.48 -3.67
N LEU A 313 12.89 -9.85 -4.82
CA LEU A 313 12.20 -10.17 -6.07
C LEU A 313 13.02 -11.13 -6.93
N ARG A 314 12.35 -11.95 -7.73
CA ARG A 314 12.98 -12.84 -8.72
C ARG A 314 12.21 -12.79 -10.02
N LEU A 315 12.92 -12.51 -11.12
CA LEU A 315 12.38 -12.61 -12.49
C LEU A 315 12.60 -14.03 -13.04
N SER A 316 12.43 -14.24 -14.34
CA SER A 316 12.54 -15.56 -15.00
C SER A 316 13.88 -16.25 -14.77
N ASP A 317 14.98 -15.50 -14.62
CA ASP A 317 16.32 -16.06 -14.31
C ASP A 317 16.51 -16.49 -12.85
N GLN A 318 15.46 -16.34 -12.03
CA GLN A 318 15.42 -16.68 -10.61
C GLN A 318 16.52 -16.02 -9.77
N ARG A 319 17.17 -14.96 -10.24
CA ARG A 319 18.21 -14.29 -9.48
C ARG A 319 17.59 -13.24 -8.55
N ALA A 320 18.09 -13.20 -7.32
CA ALA A 320 17.64 -12.28 -6.28
C ALA A 320 17.87 -10.81 -6.68
N ILE A 321 16.82 -9.99 -6.56
CA ILE A 321 16.81 -8.54 -6.71
C ILE A 321 16.28 -7.94 -5.40
N ASP A 322 17.11 -7.17 -4.72
CA ASP A 322 16.81 -6.55 -3.42
C ASP A 322 17.18 -5.04 -3.45
N ALA A 323 17.04 -4.37 -2.30
CA ALA A 323 17.41 -2.95 -2.20
C ALA A 323 18.90 -2.70 -2.50
N TYR A 324 19.79 -3.65 -2.17
CA TYR A 324 21.21 -3.53 -2.46
C TYR A 324 21.48 -3.56 -3.97
N THR A 325 20.75 -4.40 -4.69
CA THR A 325 20.79 -4.48 -6.16
C THR A 325 20.40 -3.13 -6.77
N LEU A 326 19.31 -2.51 -6.32
CA LEU A 326 18.91 -1.16 -6.78
C LEU A 326 19.98 -0.11 -6.48
N ARG A 327 20.47 -0.05 -5.23
CA ARG A 327 21.47 0.94 -4.80
C ARG A 327 22.83 0.77 -5.50
N ALA A 328 23.22 -0.46 -5.80
CA ALA A 328 24.49 -0.75 -6.46
C ALA A 328 24.49 -0.40 -7.96
N HIS A 329 23.30 -0.30 -8.57
CA HIS A 329 23.18 -0.13 -10.02
C HIS A 329 22.59 1.21 -10.43
N ARG A 330 21.85 1.91 -9.58
CA ARG A 330 21.38 3.26 -9.89
C ARG A 330 22.47 4.30 -9.61
N PRO A 331 22.89 5.11 -10.61
CA PRO A 331 23.80 6.23 -10.36
C PRO A 331 23.15 7.29 -9.44
N PRO A 332 23.94 8.19 -8.83
CA PRO A 332 23.41 9.34 -8.11
C PRO A 332 22.39 10.14 -8.93
N LEU A 333 21.33 10.64 -8.27
CA LEU A 333 20.20 11.31 -8.93
C LEU A 333 20.60 12.54 -9.76
N ASP A 334 21.61 13.28 -9.31
CA ASP A 334 22.18 14.45 -9.99
C ASP A 334 22.89 14.10 -11.29
N ALA A 335 23.34 12.85 -11.45
CA ALA A 335 23.94 12.33 -12.68
C ALA A 335 22.92 11.70 -13.65
N CYS A 336 21.65 11.58 -13.27
CA CYS A 336 20.59 10.97 -14.07
C CYS A 336 19.62 12.02 -14.62
N VAL A 337 18.88 11.67 -15.67
CA VAL A 337 17.64 12.38 -16.05
C VAL A 337 16.59 12.22 -14.93
N PRO A 338 15.61 13.12 -14.83
CA PRO A 338 14.58 13.03 -13.79
C PRO A 338 13.79 11.73 -13.93
N PHE A 339 14.02 10.77 -13.02
CA PHE A 339 13.39 9.46 -13.04
C PHE A 339 12.37 9.38 -11.91
N ARG A 340 11.09 9.24 -12.27
CA ARG A 340 9.97 9.30 -11.31
C ARG A 340 8.88 8.26 -11.59
N PRO A 341 9.24 6.97 -11.74
CA PRO A 341 8.23 5.96 -12.02
C PRO A 341 7.24 5.85 -10.87
N PHE A 342 5.99 5.64 -11.20
CA PHE A 342 5.08 4.94 -10.32
C PHE A 342 5.37 3.44 -10.42
N VAL A 343 5.49 2.74 -9.30
CA VAL A 343 5.83 1.32 -9.28
C VAL A 343 4.63 0.51 -8.82
N LEU A 344 4.16 -0.43 -9.65
CA LEU A 344 3.17 -1.43 -9.26
C LEU A 344 3.91 -2.75 -9.01
N LEU A 345 3.94 -3.18 -7.75
CA LEU A 345 4.59 -4.41 -7.30
C LEU A 345 3.56 -5.52 -7.08
N ASN A 346 3.33 -6.36 -8.08
CA ASN A 346 2.61 -7.62 -7.90
C ASN A 346 3.62 -8.77 -7.78
N ALA A 347 4.16 -8.92 -6.59
CA ALA A 347 5.00 -10.06 -6.25
C ALA A 347 4.29 -10.98 -5.25
N CYS A 348 4.28 -12.29 -5.51
CA CYS A 348 3.76 -13.28 -4.56
C CYS A 348 4.64 -13.24 -3.31
N PHE A 349 4.13 -13.08 -2.09
CA PHE A 349 4.95 -13.10 -0.88
C PHE A 349 5.00 -14.50 -0.29
N ALA A 350 5.93 -15.34 -0.70
CA ALA A 350 6.09 -16.64 -0.07
C ALA A 350 6.52 -16.47 1.39
N GLY A 351 5.64 -16.84 2.32
CA GLY A 351 5.82 -17.02 3.77
C GLY A 351 7.05 -16.44 4.48
N LEU A 352 6.81 -15.43 5.34
CA LEU A 352 7.23 -15.38 6.76
C LEU A 352 6.60 -14.11 7.41
N PRO A 353 5.94 -14.20 8.57
CA PRO A 353 5.54 -13.05 9.36
C PRO A 353 6.72 -12.60 10.24
N GLY A 354 7.12 -11.34 10.13
CA GLY A 354 8.01 -10.73 11.11
C GLY A 354 8.84 -9.59 10.56
N ASN A 355 8.55 -8.36 10.99
CA ASN A 355 9.33 -7.13 10.77
C ASN A 355 9.77 -6.82 9.32
N ALA A 356 9.27 -7.58 8.34
CA ALA A 356 9.91 -7.73 7.06
C ALA A 356 9.56 -6.54 6.17
N ASP A 357 10.55 -5.69 5.94
CA ASP A 357 10.28 -4.33 5.53
C ASP A 357 10.10 -4.26 4.01
N LEU A 358 8.85 -4.14 3.54
CA LEU A 358 8.58 -3.63 2.20
C LEU A 358 9.21 -2.25 2.03
N ALA A 359 9.44 -1.53 3.13
CA ALA A 359 10.24 -0.32 3.12
C ALA A 359 11.70 -0.55 2.76
N TYR A 360 12.28 -1.75 2.88
CA TYR A 360 13.67 -1.95 2.49
C TYR A 360 13.84 -1.78 0.97
N LEU A 361 13.06 -2.55 0.20
CA LEU A 361 13.03 -2.46 -1.26
C LEU A 361 12.35 -1.17 -1.73
N GLY A 362 11.22 -0.82 -1.11
CA GLY A 362 10.46 0.39 -1.41
C GLY A 362 11.33 1.64 -1.19
N ARG A 363 12.07 1.73 -0.08
CA ARG A 363 13.01 2.82 0.17
C ARG A 363 14.08 2.91 -0.90
N ALA A 364 14.64 1.78 -1.34
CA ALA A 364 15.62 1.79 -2.43
C ALA A 364 15.02 2.34 -3.73
N LEU A 365 13.77 1.99 -4.05
CA LEU A 365 13.04 2.54 -5.21
C LEU A 365 12.78 4.05 -5.07
N PHE A 366 12.41 4.53 -3.87
CA PHE A 366 12.26 5.96 -3.60
C PHE A 366 13.59 6.72 -3.65
N ASP A 367 14.65 6.16 -3.06
CA ASP A 367 16.00 6.71 -3.12
C ASP A 367 16.49 6.79 -4.58
N ALA A 368 16.05 5.85 -5.43
CA ALA A 368 16.30 5.82 -6.87
C ALA A 368 15.42 6.79 -7.67
N GLY A 369 14.32 7.30 -7.11
CA GLY A 369 13.48 8.35 -7.70
C GLY A 369 11.98 8.03 -7.81
N ALA A 370 11.52 6.83 -7.46
CA ALA A 370 10.10 6.45 -7.57
C ALA A 370 9.16 7.48 -6.91
N CYS A 371 8.04 7.80 -7.58
CA CYS A 371 7.08 8.79 -7.08
C CYS A 371 5.94 8.17 -6.26
N GLY A 372 5.82 6.85 -6.26
CA GLY A 372 4.83 6.09 -5.51
C GLY A 372 5.00 4.60 -5.78
N ILE A 373 4.57 3.78 -4.83
CA ILE A 373 4.64 2.33 -4.92
C ILE A 373 3.31 1.75 -4.45
N LEU A 374 2.64 0.97 -5.31
CA LEU A 374 1.46 0.22 -4.95
C LEU A 374 1.79 -1.27 -4.93
N GLY A 375 1.43 -1.98 -3.88
CA GLY A 375 1.62 -3.42 -3.83
C GLY A 375 0.82 -4.08 -2.71
N PRO A 376 0.64 -5.41 -2.79
CA PRO A 376 -0.07 -6.16 -1.77
C PRO A 376 0.71 -6.18 -0.44
N GLN A 377 -0.01 -6.36 0.65
CA GLN A 377 0.50 -6.50 2.03
C GLN A 377 0.45 -7.94 2.52
N ILE A 378 -0.14 -8.85 1.74
CA ILE A 378 -0.25 -10.28 2.02
C ILE A 378 0.19 -11.07 0.78
N GLU A 379 0.40 -12.37 0.92
CA GLU A 379 0.55 -13.29 -0.22
C GLU A 379 -0.73 -13.28 -1.07
N MET A 380 -0.75 -12.42 -2.08
CA MET A 380 -1.94 -12.17 -2.88
C MET A 380 -2.18 -13.32 -3.86
N PRO A 381 -3.40 -13.87 -3.95
CA PRO A 381 -3.73 -14.86 -4.96
C PRO A 381 -3.51 -14.31 -6.36
N GLN A 382 -2.83 -15.07 -7.22
CA GLN A 382 -2.40 -14.62 -8.54
C GLN A 382 -3.57 -14.17 -9.43
N ARG A 383 -4.72 -14.87 -9.37
CA ARG A 383 -5.91 -14.50 -10.14
C ARG A 383 -6.43 -13.12 -9.75
N PHE A 384 -6.60 -12.86 -8.46
CA PHE A 384 -6.99 -11.54 -7.97
C PHE A 384 -5.95 -10.48 -8.29
N ALA A 385 -4.65 -10.78 -8.11
CA ALA A 385 -3.58 -9.84 -8.41
C ALA A 385 -3.56 -9.39 -9.87
N ALA A 386 -3.80 -10.31 -10.81
CA ALA A 386 -3.84 -10.02 -12.24
C ALA A 386 -5.07 -9.18 -12.63
N GLU A 387 -6.25 -9.50 -12.08
CA GLU A 387 -7.48 -8.71 -12.27
C GLU A 387 -7.33 -7.27 -11.73
N TYR A 388 -6.81 -7.15 -10.51
CA TYR A 388 -6.52 -5.86 -9.90
C TYR A 388 -5.50 -5.07 -10.75
N ALA A 389 -4.44 -5.73 -11.23
CA ALA A 389 -3.42 -5.11 -12.07
C ALA A 389 -4.01 -4.60 -13.38
N LEU A 390 -4.81 -5.41 -14.08
CA LEU A 390 -5.40 -5.00 -15.35
C LEU A 390 -6.29 -3.78 -15.17
N ALA A 391 -7.15 -3.80 -14.15
CA ALA A 391 -8.03 -2.69 -13.83
C ALA A 391 -7.23 -1.43 -13.46
N PHE A 392 -6.17 -1.56 -12.66
CA PHE A 392 -5.33 -0.44 -12.25
C PHE A 392 -4.53 0.14 -13.44
N VAL A 393 -3.80 -0.71 -14.17
CA VAL A 393 -2.93 -0.31 -15.28
C VAL A 393 -3.75 0.37 -16.37
N THR A 394 -4.90 -0.19 -16.76
CA THR A 394 -5.77 0.42 -17.77
C THR A 394 -6.21 1.83 -17.37
N ARG A 395 -6.64 2.02 -16.11
CA ARG A 395 -7.07 3.34 -15.61
C ARG A 395 -5.90 4.32 -15.46
N TYR A 396 -4.76 3.85 -14.95
CA TYR A 396 -3.57 4.68 -14.75
C TYR A 396 -2.98 5.15 -16.09
N LEU A 397 -2.89 4.24 -17.08
CA LEU A 397 -2.42 4.55 -18.42
C LEU A 397 -3.32 5.54 -19.17
N ALA A 398 -4.62 5.57 -18.87
CA ALA A 398 -5.51 6.59 -19.42
C ALA A 398 -5.14 8.02 -19.00
N GLY A 399 -4.34 8.20 -17.94
CA GLY A 399 -3.79 9.50 -17.51
C GLY A 399 -4.84 10.49 -16.98
N ARG A 400 -6.06 10.03 -16.69
CA ARG A 400 -7.17 10.87 -16.20
C ARG A 400 -7.27 10.90 -14.67
N GLU A 401 -6.85 9.83 -14.02
CA GLU A 401 -7.07 9.56 -12.60
C GLU A 401 -5.73 9.48 -11.85
N THR A 402 -5.73 9.73 -10.55
CA THR A 402 -4.54 9.54 -9.73
C THR A 402 -4.48 8.11 -9.19
N ALA A 403 -3.28 7.61 -8.87
CA ALA A 403 -3.08 6.29 -8.29
C ALA A 403 -3.87 6.11 -6.99
N GLY A 404 -3.94 7.15 -6.14
CA GLY A 404 -4.75 7.12 -4.92
C GLY A 404 -6.25 6.99 -5.17
N GLY A 405 -6.77 7.69 -6.20
CA GLY A 405 -8.16 7.57 -6.62
C GLY A 405 -8.47 6.18 -7.18
N ILE A 406 -7.62 5.68 -8.08
CA ILE A 406 -7.80 4.35 -8.68
C ILE A 406 -7.75 3.26 -7.59
N ALA A 407 -6.77 3.30 -6.68
CA ALA A 407 -6.65 2.28 -5.62
C ALA A 407 -7.88 2.26 -4.69
N HIS A 408 -8.39 3.43 -4.31
CA HIS A 408 -9.60 3.54 -3.48
C HIS A 408 -10.85 3.03 -4.22
N ASP A 409 -11.04 3.43 -5.47
CA ASP A 409 -12.19 3.00 -6.26
C ASP A 409 -12.16 1.50 -6.55
N LEU A 410 -10.97 0.92 -6.80
CA LEU A 410 -10.83 -0.53 -7.01
C LEU A 410 -11.11 -1.31 -5.72
N ALA A 411 -10.62 -0.83 -4.57
CA ALA A 411 -10.91 -1.45 -3.28
C ALA A 411 -12.44 -1.52 -3.02
N ARG A 412 -13.16 -0.44 -3.33
CA ARG A 412 -14.63 -0.43 -3.26
C ARG A 412 -15.28 -1.31 -4.31
N HIS A 413 -14.82 -1.25 -5.56
CA HIS A 413 -15.39 -2.04 -6.65
C HIS A 413 -15.36 -3.55 -6.34
N PHE A 414 -14.20 -4.08 -5.91
CA PHE A 414 -14.09 -5.50 -5.56
C PHE A 414 -14.94 -5.84 -4.32
N ALA A 415 -15.04 -4.95 -3.33
CA ALA A 415 -15.92 -5.16 -2.18
C ALA A 415 -17.41 -5.15 -2.56
N ASP A 416 -17.87 -4.11 -3.26
CA ASP A 416 -19.28 -3.86 -3.58
C ASP A 416 -19.80 -4.80 -4.68
N THR A 417 -18.97 -5.10 -5.68
CA THR A 417 -19.40 -5.86 -6.89
C THR A 417 -19.03 -7.33 -6.79
N CYS A 418 -17.85 -7.64 -6.27
CA CYS A 418 -17.32 -9.00 -6.24
C CYS A 418 -17.40 -9.62 -4.83
N ARG A 419 -17.94 -8.90 -3.83
CA ARG A 419 -17.93 -9.28 -2.41
C ARG A 419 -16.53 -9.69 -1.90
N ASN A 420 -15.48 -9.11 -2.47
CA ASN A 420 -14.09 -9.52 -2.27
C ASN A 420 -13.26 -8.44 -1.54
N PRO A 421 -12.79 -8.69 -0.30
CA PRO A 421 -12.04 -7.72 0.50
C PRO A 421 -10.57 -7.58 0.09
N LEU A 422 -10.05 -8.40 -0.83
CA LEU A 422 -8.62 -8.44 -1.14
C LEU A 422 -8.07 -7.12 -1.70
N GLY A 423 -8.95 -6.24 -2.22
CA GLY A 423 -8.58 -4.87 -2.58
C GLY A 423 -8.03 -4.06 -1.40
N PHE A 424 -8.47 -4.31 -0.16
CA PHE A 424 -7.95 -3.65 1.04
C PHE A 424 -6.56 -4.14 1.43
N ALA A 425 -6.10 -5.27 0.90
CA ALA A 425 -4.74 -5.74 1.15
C ALA A 425 -3.70 -5.06 0.23
N TYR A 426 -4.10 -4.17 -0.69
CA TYR A 426 -3.19 -3.31 -1.42
C TYR A 426 -2.90 -2.02 -0.64
N ALA A 427 -1.62 -1.69 -0.49
CA ALA A 427 -1.19 -0.46 0.16
C ALA A 427 -0.42 0.43 -0.80
N LEU A 428 -0.78 1.72 -0.79
CA LEU A 428 -0.10 2.77 -1.51
C LEU A 428 0.95 3.43 -0.61
N HIS A 429 2.22 3.30 -0.98
CA HIS A 429 3.33 3.99 -0.35
C HIS A 429 3.63 5.23 -1.18
N SER A 430 3.37 6.41 -0.63
CA SER A 430 3.40 7.71 -1.35
C SER A 430 2.61 7.70 -2.67
N GLY A 431 2.58 8.82 -3.38
CA GLY A 431 2.05 8.85 -4.75
C GLY A 431 0.53 8.83 -4.84
N MET A 432 -0.21 9.25 -3.80
CA MET A 432 -1.67 9.46 -3.89
C MET A 432 -2.07 10.38 -5.06
N ASP A 433 -1.20 11.35 -5.36
CA ASP A 433 -1.34 12.30 -6.47
C ASP A 433 -0.59 11.87 -7.74
N SER A 434 0.08 10.72 -7.73
CA SER A 434 0.75 10.21 -8.91
C SER A 434 -0.28 9.95 -10.00
N ARG A 435 0.00 10.45 -11.19
CA ARG A 435 -0.82 10.27 -12.38
C ARG A 435 0.11 10.25 -13.57
N LEU A 436 -0.21 9.42 -14.55
CA LEU A 436 0.56 9.40 -15.78
C LEU A 436 0.48 10.74 -16.50
N GLU A 437 1.63 11.35 -16.75
CA GLU A 437 1.73 12.57 -17.57
C GLU A 437 1.70 12.15 -19.05
N ARG A 438 0.70 12.62 -19.80
CA ARG A 438 0.66 12.51 -21.26
C ARG A 438 1.00 13.88 -21.86
N THR A 439 1.92 13.91 -22.81
CA THR A 439 2.12 15.09 -23.66
C THR A 439 0.87 15.26 -24.54
N ALA A 440 0.30 16.48 -24.51
CA ALA A 440 -0.91 16.83 -25.27
C ALA A 440 -0.59 17.04 -26.76
#